data_AF-A0A838JCJ7-F1
#
_entry.id   AF-A0A838JCJ7-F1
#
_cell.length_a   1.000
_cell.length_b   1.000
_cell.length_c   1.000
_cell.angle_alpha   90.00
_cell.angle_beta   90.00
_cell.angle_gamma   90.00
#
_symmetry.space_group_name_H-M   'P 1'
#
loop_
_entity.id
_entity.type
_entity.pdbx_description
1 polymer ?
#
loop_
_entity_poly.entity_id
_entity_poly.type
_entity_poly.pdbx_seq_one_letter_code
_entity_poly.pdbx_strand_id
1 'polypeptide(L)'
;LTLLGLYQHGYEVGRFISLERLVEESRDDYYEALRKSSEGWHEGKHDLIPWLNYFLGVLRRAYREFEQRAGEVKSPRGAKTILVETAVDGFPGEFTLAELERACPGVSRDMVRRVLRQLQKKGRVACLGRGPSAHWRRKGNTLKKRQ
;
A
#
# COMPACT_ATOMS: atom_id res chain seq x y z
N LEU A 1 -5.45 15.97 -16.48
CA LEU A 1 -6.53 15.53 -15.55
C LEU A 1 -6.12 14.31 -14.73
N THR A 2 -5.56 13.27 -15.34
CA THR A 2 -5.16 12.01 -14.67
C THR A 2 -4.24 12.22 -13.46
N LEU A 3 -3.19 13.03 -13.60
CA LEU A 3 -2.24 13.30 -12.52
C LEU A 3 -2.90 13.96 -11.29
N LEU A 4 -3.80 14.92 -11.54
CA LEU A 4 -4.56 15.59 -10.49
C LEU A 4 -5.51 14.62 -9.77
N GLY A 5 -6.22 13.77 -10.51
CA GLY A 5 -7.10 12.75 -9.92
C GLY A 5 -6.35 11.76 -9.05
N LEU A 6 -5.16 11.31 -9.50
CA LEU A 6 -4.28 10.47 -8.69
C LEU A 6 -3.90 11.14 -7.37
N TYR A 7 -3.54 12.43 -7.40
CA TYR A 7 -3.19 13.17 -6.19
C TYR A 7 -4.35 13.35 -5.22
N GLN A 8 -5.57 13.62 -5.72
CA GLN A 8 -6.75 13.72 -4.86
C GLN A 8 -7.08 12.41 -4.13
N HIS A 9 -6.68 11.27 -4.70
CA HIS A 9 -6.84 9.95 -4.11
C HIS A 9 -5.56 9.41 -3.42
N GLY A 10 -4.55 10.26 -3.20
CA GLY A 10 -3.34 9.91 -2.43
C GLY A 10 -2.28 9.12 -3.19
N TYR A 11 -2.38 9.01 -4.52
CA TYR A 11 -1.36 8.37 -5.35
C TYR A 11 -0.34 9.40 -5.83
N GLU A 12 0.84 9.43 -5.20
CA GLU A 12 1.82 10.51 -5.42
C GLU A 12 3.00 10.14 -6.34
N VAL A 13 3.01 8.95 -6.94
CA VAL A 13 4.13 8.48 -7.79
C VAL A 13 4.44 9.42 -8.95
N GLY A 14 3.43 10.12 -9.47
CA GLY A 14 3.57 11.13 -10.54
C GLY A 14 4.47 12.32 -10.18
N ARG A 15 4.78 12.54 -8.89
CA ARG A 15 5.73 13.57 -8.44
C ARG A 15 7.18 13.19 -8.71
N PHE A 16 7.46 11.89 -8.81
CA PHE A 16 8.81 11.34 -8.89
C PHE A 16 9.09 10.69 -10.25
N ILE A 17 8.05 10.11 -10.86
CA ILE A 17 8.13 9.43 -12.15
C ILE A 17 7.09 10.05 -13.08
N SER A 18 7.52 10.55 -14.24
CA SER A 18 6.58 11.04 -15.26
C SER A 18 5.80 9.87 -15.87
N LEU A 19 4.47 9.92 -15.75
CA LEU A 19 3.57 8.95 -16.35
C LEU A 19 3.47 9.15 -17.87
N GLU A 20 3.59 10.39 -18.34
CA GLU A 20 3.57 10.77 -19.75
C GLU A 20 4.74 10.16 -20.50
N ARG A 21 5.94 10.15 -19.91
CA ARG A 21 7.10 9.46 -20.49
C ARG A 21 6.83 7.96 -20.64
N LEU A 22 6.27 7.32 -19.61
CA LEU A 22 5.97 5.88 -19.66
C LEU A 22 4.92 5.55 -20.73
N VAL A 23 3.96 6.45 -20.93
CA VAL A 23 2.97 6.33 -22.00
C VAL A 23 3.64 6.49 -23.37
N GLU A 24 4.50 7.50 -23.54
CA GLU A 24 5.23 7.73 -24.80
C GLU A 24 6.15 6.55 -25.16
N GLU A 25 6.85 5.98 -24.17
CA GLU A 25 7.68 4.79 -24.36
C GLU A 25 6.87 3.54 -24.74
N SER A 26 5.56 3.52 -24.46
CA SER A 26 4.64 2.43 -24.79
C SER A 26 3.53 2.90 -25.74
N ARG A 27 3.86 3.81 -26.65
CA ARG A 27 2.92 4.47 -27.55
C ARG A 27 2.07 3.48 -28.37
N ASP A 28 2.68 2.42 -28.89
CA ASP A 28 1.95 1.43 -29.69
C ASP A 28 0.92 0.68 -28.84
N ASP A 29 1.30 0.26 -27.64
CA ASP A 29 0.40 -0.39 -26.67
C ASP A 29 -0.73 0.55 -26.23
N TYR A 30 -0.42 1.83 -26.03
CA TYR A 30 -1.41 2.87 -25.71
C TYR A 30 -2.49 2.94 -26.79
N TYR A 31 -2.08 3.08 -28.06
CA TYR A 31 -3.02 3.24 -29.16
C TYR A 31 -3.80 1.96 -29.41
N GLU A 32 -3.19 0.79 -29.25
CA GLU A 32 -3.90 -0.48 -29.42
C GLU A 32 -4.94 -0.71 -28.32
N ALA A 33 -4.59 -0.42 -27.05
CA ALA A 33 -5.54 -0.51 -25.95
C ALA A 33 -6.69 0.49 -26.11
N LEU A 34 -6.40 1.72 -26.54
CA LEU A 34 -7.41 2.74 -26.80
C LEU A 34 -8.32 2.34 -27.96
N ARG A 35 -7.75 1.82 -29.05
CA ARG A 35 -8.50 1.36 -30.23
C ARG A 35 -9.48 0.26 -29.85
N LYS A 36 -9.00 -0.80 -29.20
CA LYS A 36 -9.86 -1.89 -28.69
C LYS A 36 -10.97 -1.37 -27.78
N SER A 37 -10.66 -0.39 -26.94
CA SER A 37 -11.64 0.15 -25.99
C SER A 37 -12.61 1.15 -26.59
N SER A 38 -12.38 1.60 -27.83
CA SER A 38 -13.25 2.54 -28.55
C SER A 38 -14.12 1.85 -29.59
N GLU A 39 -13.86 0.57 -29.91
CA GLU A 39 -14.71 -0.21 -30.79
C GLU A 39 -16.12 -0.32 -30.20
N GLY A 40 -17.16 -0.04 -31.00
CA GLY A 40 -18.54 -0.09 -30.52
C GLY A 40 -18.94 1.05 -29.56
N TRP A 41 -18.17 2.15 -29.52
CA TRP A 41 -18.41 3.27 -28.61
C TRP A 41 -19.79 3.90 -28.80
N HIS A 42 -20.17 4.20 -30.05
CA HIS A 42 -21.43 4.86 -30.36
C HIS A 42 -22.65 3.95 -30.10
N GLU A 43 -22.44 2.64 -30.19
CA GLU A 43 -23.45 1.61 -29.94
C GLU A 43 -23.54 1.22 -28.46
N GLY A 44 -22.69 1.78 -27.60
CA GLY A 44 -22.62 1.43 -26.17
C GLY A 44 -22.14 -0.01 -25.92
N LYS A 45 -21.45 -0.62 -26.89
CA LYS A 45 -20.94 -2.01 -26.82
C LYS A 45 -19.43 -2.09 -26.60
N HIS A 46 -18.81 -0.95 -26.31
CA HIS A 46 -17.38 -0.87 -26.08
C HIS A 46 -16.95 -1.56 -24.79
N ASP A 47 -15.74 -2.13 -24.79
CA ASP A 47 -15.12 -2.74 -23.62
C ASP A 47 -14.00 -1.84 -23.09
N LEU A 48 -14.12 -1.33 -21.87
CA LEU A 48 -13.10 -0.46 -21.25
C LEU A 48 -11.94 -1.23 -20.61
N ILE A 49 -12.07 -2.55 -20.46
CA ILE A 49 -11.06 -3.38 -19.78
C ILE A 49 -9.67 -3.30 -20.41
N PRO A 50 -9.48 -3.28 -21.74
CA PRO A 50 -8.16 -3.16 -22.35
C PRO A 50 -7.45 -1.87 -21.94
N TRP A 51 -8.16 -0.73 -21.99
CA TRP A 51 -7.64 0.56 -21.55
C TRP A 51 -7.32 0.59 -20.06
N LEU A 52 -8.20 0.06 -19.21
CA LEU A 52 -7.98 0.02 -17.76
C LEU A 52 -6.74 -0.81 -17.40
N ASN A 53 -6.55 -1.96 -18.04
CA ASN A 53 -5.39 -2.81 -17.85
C ASN A 53 -4.09 -2.12 -18.28
N TYR A 54 -4.10 -1.45 -19.44
CA TYR A 54 -2.97 -0.65 -19.90
C TYR A 54 -2.62 0.44 -18.87
N PHE A 55 -3.61 1.22 -18.44
CA PHE A 55 -3.42 2.32 -17.49
C PHE A 55 -2.87 1.84 -16.14
N LEU A 56 -3.43 0.77 -15.57
CA LEU A 56 -2.91 0.16 -14.33
C LEU A 56 -1.51 -0.43 -14.53
N GLY A 57 -1.20 -0.93 -15.73
CA GLY A 57 0.12 -1.37 -16.12
C GLY A 57 1.14 -0.23 -16.07
N VAL A 58 0.81 0.94 -16.62
CA VAL A 58 1.64 2.16 -16.55
C VAL A 58 1.87 2.58 -15.11
N LEU A 59 0.81 2.65 -14.28
CA LEU A 59 0.95 2.99 -12.86
C LEU A 59 1.86 2.00 -12.12
N ARG A 60 1.70 0.70 -12.36
CA ARG A 60 2.56 -0.33 -11.76
C ARG A 60 4.02 -0.17 -12.19
N ARG A 61 4.27 0.15 -13.46
CA ARG A 61 5.63 0.43 -13.97
C ARG A 61 6.23 1.66 -13.30
N ALA A 62 5.44 2.71 -13.10
CA ALA A 62 5.87 3.91 -12.38
C ALA A 62 6.28 3.59 -10.94
N TYR A 63 5.48 2.83 -10.19
CA TYR A 63 5.83 2.44 -8.81
C TYR A 63 7.06 1.53 -8.74
N ARG A 64 7.24 0.62 -9.72
CA ARG A 64 8.44 -0.22 -9.79
C ARG A 64 9.69 0.61 -10.06
N GLU A 65 9.62 1.55 -10.99
CA GLU A 65 10.75 2.44 -11.28
C GLU A 65 11.06 3.37 -10.10
N PHE A 66 10.03 3.87 -9.43
CA PHE A 66 10.18 4.60 -8.18
C PHE A 66 10.86 3.75 -7.11
N GLU A 67 10.43 2.51 -6.89
CA GLU A 67 11.03 1.59 -5.93
C GLU A 67 12.49 1.29 -6.25
N GLN A 68 12.85 1.13 -7.53
CA GLN A 68 14.24 0.93 -7.94
C GLN A 68 15.11 2.15 -7.59
N ARG A 69 14.67 3.36 -7.97
CA ARG A 69 15.38 4.61 -7.64
C ARG A 69 15.44 4.86 -6.13
N ALA A 70 14.36 4.55 -5.41
CA ALA A 70 14.30 4.66 -3.97
C ALA A 70 15.08 3.54 -3.25
N GLY A 71 15.28 2.39 -3.88
CA GLY A 71 16.04 1.25 -3.35
C GLY A 71 17.55 1.43 -3.50
N GLU A 72 18.00 2.19 -4.50
CA GLU A 72 19.37 2.70 -4.58
C GLU A 72 19.70 3.60 -3.37
N VAL A 73 18.70 4.30 -2.83
CA VAL A 73 18.77 4.93 -1.52
C VAL A 73 18.60 3.82 -0.47
N LYS A 74 19.71 3.32 0.09
CA LYS A 74 19.70 2.27 1.13
C LYS A 74 18.55 2.49 2.11
N SER A 75 17.58 1.56 2.12
CA SER A 75 16.43 1.63 3.03
C SER A 75 16.96 1.85 4.46
N PRO A 76 16.47 2.89 5.19
CA PRO A 76 17.00 3.17 6.51
C PRO A 76 16.88 1.92 7.37
N ARG A 77 17.95 1.56 8.09
CA ARG A 77 17.93 0.43 9.02
C ARG A 77 16.71 0.56 9.93
N GLY A 78 15.78 -0.39 9.83
CA GLY A 78 14.54 -0.38 10.61
C GLY A 78 13.26 -0.02 9.85
N ALA A 79 13.27 0.20 8.53
CA ALA A 79 12.05 0.49 7.76
C ALA A 79 10.91 -0.54 7.97
N LYS A 80 11.24 -1.85 7.98
CA LYS A 80 10.27 -2.91 8.30
C LYS A 80 9.77 -2.87 9.75
N THR A 81 10.61 -2.41 10.68
CA THR A 81 10.20 -2.16 12.08
C THR A 81 9.21 -1.02 12.14
N ILE A 82 9.53 0.12 11.51
CA ILE A 82 8.67 1.31 11.44
C ILE A 82 7.31 0.95 10.83
N LEU A 83 7.29 0.17 9.75
CA LEU A 83 6.05 -0.25 9.10
C LEU A 83 5.13 -1.03 10.04
N VAL A 84 5.68 -1.96 10.83
CA VAL A 84 4.93 -2.70 11.86
C VAL A 84 4.50 -1.78 13.00
N GLU A 85 5.35 -0.85 13.45
CA GLU A 85 4.99 0.12 14.49
C GLU A 85 3.83 1.03 14.04
N THR A 86 3.88 1.57 12.82
CA THR A 86 2.81 2.39 12.22
C THR A 86 1.52 1.60 12.07
N ALA A 87 1.59 0.33 11.63
CA ALA A 87 0.42 -0.52 11.53
C ALA A 87 -0.22 -0.75 12.90
N VAL A 88 0.59 -1.04 13.94
CA VAL A 88 0.12 -1.15 15.33
C VAL A 88 -0.54 0.16 15.81
N ASP A 89 0.02 1.31 15.44
CA ASP A 89 -0.52 2.62 15.83
C ASP A 89 -1.86 2.95 15.14
N GLY A 90 -2.10 2.39 13.95
CA GLY A 90 -3.34 2.54 13.19
C GLY A 90 -4.52 1.69 13.69
N PHE A 91 -4.29 0.67 14.52
CA PHE A 91 -5.38 -0.13 15.07
C PHE A 91 -6.10 0.63 16.21
N PRO A 92 -7.42 0.89 16.09
CA PRO A 92 -8.18 1.64 17.09
C PRO A 92 -8.49 0.83 18.37
N GLY A 93 -8.30 -0.49 18.34
CA GLY A 93 -8.69 -1.41 19.42
C GLY A 93 -7.76 -2.60 19.56
N GLU A 94 -8.34 -3.76 19.86
CA GLU A 94 -7.60 -5.02 19.88
C GLU A 94 -7.35 -5.49 18.46
N PHE A 95 -6.18 -6.09 18.25
CA PHE A 95 -5.82 -6.67 16.97
C PHE A 95 -5.16 -8.03 17.18
N THR A 96 -5.31 -8.91 16.20
CA THR A 96 -4.65 -10.21 16.15
C THR A 96 -3.37 -10.13 15.33
N LEU A 97 -2.50 -11.14 15.50
CA LEU A 97 -1.31 -11.25 14.66
C LEU A 97 -1.68 -11.37 13.17
N ALA A 98 -2.77 -12.05 12.84
CA ALA A 98 -3.23 -12.22 11.46
C ALA A 98 -3.71 -10.91 10.83
N GLU A 99 -4.38 -10.05 11.60
CA GLU A 99 -4.78 -8.71 11.13
C GLU A 99 -3.56 -7.81 10.91
N LEU A 100 -2.55 -7.90 11.79
CA LEU A 100 -1.30 -7.16 11.61
C LEU A 100 -0.49 -7.67 10.40
N GLU A 101 -0.49 -8.98 10.15
CA GLU A 101 0.10 -9.57 8.93
C GLU A 101 -0.61 -9.06 7.66
N ARG A 102 -1.93 -8.97 7.67
CA ARG A 102 -2.72 -8.40 6.55
C ARG A 102 -2.45 -6.91 6.34
N ALA A 103 -2.23 -6.16 7.41
CA ALA A 103 -1.90 -4.73 7.34
C ALA A 103 -0.46 -4.46 6.88
N CYS A 104 0.43 -5.46 6.90
CA CYS A 104 1.83 -5.33 6.52
C CYS A 104 2.24 -6.35 5.42
N PRO A 105 1.64 -6.28 4.22
CA PRO A 105 2.01 -7.19 3.13
C PRO A 105 3.48 -6.97 2.75
N GLY A 106 4.32 -8.00 2.95
CA GLY A 106 5.77 -7.94 2.69
C GLY A 106 6.68 -7.97 3.93
N VAL A 107 6.11 -7.96 5.13
CA VAL A 107 6.86 -8.22 6.38
C VAL A 107 6.67 -9.67 6.79
N SER A 108 7.78 -10.39 7.06
CA SER A 108 7.68 -11.78 7.50
C SER A 108 7.05 -11.89 8.88
N ARG A 109 6.31 -12.98 9.12
CA ARG A 109 5.66 -13.27 10.41
C ARG A 109 6.63 -13.21 11.60
N ASP A 110 7.86 -13.69 11.42
CA ASP A 110 8.89 -13.61 12.46
C ASP A 110 9.34 -12.18 12.76
N MET A 111 9.42 -11.33 11.75
CA MET A 111 9.73 -9.91 11.93
C MET A 111 8.59 -9.23 12.71
N VAL A 112 7.33 -9.47 12.34
CA VAL A 112 6.16 -8.94 13.08
C VAL A 112 6.21 -9.37 14.56
N ARG A 113 6.45 -10.66 14.83
CA ARG A 113 6.61 -11.17 16.21
C ARG A 113 7.79 -10.55 16.95
N ARG A 114 8.90 -10.28 16.26
CA ARG A 114 10.08 -9.63 16.85
C ARG A 114 9.77 -8.20 17.27
N VAL A 115 9.11 -7.44 16.40
CA VAL A 115 8.72 -6.05 16.67
C VAL A 115 7.67 -5.99 17.78
N LEU A 116 6.65 -6.86 17.76
CA LEU A 116 5.65 -6.94 18.84
C LEU A 116 6.29 -7.24 20.20
N ARG A 117 7.25 -8.17 20.27
CA ARG A 117 8.02 -8.43 21.49
C ARG A 117 8.83 -7.23 21.95
N GLN A 118 9.43 -6.47 21.03
CA GLN A 118 10.12 -5.22 21.36
C GLN A 118 9.16 -4.16 21.89
N LEU A 119 8.00 -3.97 21.26
CA LEU A 119 6.97 -3.03 21.69
C LEU A 119 6.37 -3.41 23.05
N GLN A 120 6.22 -4.71 23.31
CA GLN A 120 5.80 -5.22 24.61
C GLN A 120 6.82 -4.92 25.70
N LYS A 121 8.12 -5.13 25.43
CA LYS A 121 9.21 -4.75 26.34
C LYS A 121 9.26 -3.24 26.60
N LYS A 122 8.95 -2.42 25.58
CA LYS A 122 8.81 -0.96 25.70
C LYS A 122 7.50 -0.53 26.38
N GLY A 123 6.62 -1.45 26.75
CA GLY A 123 5.34 -1.16 27.40
C GLY A 123 4.25 -0.57 26.49
N ARG A 124 4.47 -0.50 25.18
CA ARG A 124 3.52 0.09 24.20
C ARG A 124 2.36 -0.83 23.84
N VAL A 125 2.54 -2.16 23.94
CA VAL A 125 1.50 -3.15 23.65
C VAL A 125 1.42 -4.21 24.75
N ALA A 126 0.24 -4.80 24.92
CA ALA A 126 -0.03 -5.87 25.85
C ALA A 126 -0.74 -7.02 25.14
N CYS A 127 -0.28 -8.24 25.41
CA CYS A 127 -0.90 -9.46 24.95
C CYS A 127 -2.04 -9.82 25.91
N LEU A 128 -3.27 -9.94 25.40
CA LEU A 128 -4.48 -10.27 26.17
C LEU A 128 -4.81 -11.77 26.17
N GLY A 129 -4.12 -12.56 25.34
CA GLY A 129 -4.32 -14.01 25.25
C GLY A 129 -3.01 -14.78 25.05
N ARG A 130 -3.10 -16.11 24.99
CA ARG A 130 -1.98 -17.02 24.66
C ARG A 130 -2.35 -17.83 23.41
N GLY A 131 -1.45 -17.88 22.42
CA GLY A 131 -1.61 -18.69 21.20
C GLY A 131 -1.63 -17.89 19.89
N PRO A 132 -1.85 -18.56 18.74
CA PRO A 132 -1.88 -17.93 17.41
C PRO A 132 -3.01 -16.91 17.24
N SER A 133 -4.12 -17.08 17.97
CA SER A 133 -5.28 -16.19 18.06
C SER A 133 -5.16 -15.17 19.19
N ALA A 134 -3.97 -14.97 19.75
CA ALA A 134 -3.80 -14.00 20.82
C ALA A 134 -4.15 -12.58 20.33
N HIS A 135 -5.04 -11.94 21.08
CA HIS A 135 -5.37 -10.54 20.91
C HIS A 135 -4.29 -9.68 21.57
N TRP A 136 -3.92 -8.60 20.89
CA TRP A 136 -2.99 -7.59 21.33
C TRP A 136 -3.74 -6.28 21.49
N ARG A 137 -3.36 -5.50 22.49
CA ARG A 137 -3.92 -4.17 22.74
C ARG A 137 -2.81 -3.18 22.98
N ARG A 138 -2.93 -1.99 22.40
CA ARG A 138 -2.03 -0.87 22.70
C ARG A 138 -2.24 -0.38 24.13
N LYS A 139 -1.16 -0.28 24.90
CA LYS A 139 -1.13 0.38 26.21
C LYS A 139 -0.79 1.85 25.96
N GLY A 140 -1.80 2.72 26.07
CA GLY A 140 -1.63 4.16 25.81
C GLY A 140 -2.88 4.88 25.35
N ASN A 141 -3.94 4.16 24.95
CA ASN A 141 -5.25 4.77 24.74
C ASN A 141 -6.15 4.46 25.94
N THR A 142 -5.89 5.13 27.06
CA THR A 142 -6.96 5.41 28.04
C THR A 142 -7.93 6.36 27.36
N LEU A 143 -8.86 5.80 26.56
CA LEU A 143 -10.13 6.46 26.30
C LEU A 143 -10.74 6.69 27.69
N LYS A 144 -10.57 7.91 28.21
CA LYS A 144 -11.41 8.42 29.30
C LYS A 144 -12.84 8.16 28.87
N LYS A 145 -13.52 7.23 29.55
CA LYS A 145 -14.99 7.16 29.55
C LYS A 145 -15.47 8.58 29.83
N ARG A 146 -16.07 9.23 28.82
CA ARG A 146 -16.90 10.41 29.07
C ARG A 146 -18.12 9.92 29.84
N GLN A 147 -18.25 10.41 31.08
CA GLN A 147 -19.50 10.46 31.82
C GLN A 147 -20.53 11.27 31.05
#